data_AF-A0A2N7R0P7-F1
#
_entry.id   AF-A0A2N7R0P7-F1
#
_cell.length_a   1.000
_cell.length_b   1.000
_cell.length_c   1.000
_cell.angle_alpha   90.00
_cell.angle_beta   90.00
_cell.angle_gamma   90.00
#
_symmetry.space_group_name_H-M   'P 1'
#
loop_
_entity.id
_entity.type
_entity.pdbx_description
1 polymer ?
#
loop_
_entity_poly.entity_id
_entity_poly.type
_entity_poly.pdbx_seq_one_letter_code
_entity_poly.pdbx_strand_id
1 'polypeptide(L)'
;MSQSSAGWRALNERNLQPGEEPLDADLVFAASGCAYAAQRSLERELQWVGITSPQVTGRRELPATDGQPGLSLWWRSLCGRTDWSDDPGRLALMAGKYLVRALGMPVRHHQYLAFLASHPSLRACVEADPRLLERHHHRFVNRRWHRADRLRAVQTHYRLLLERWSADLFEGVYVQGRATLGFITLKDGSEVGLHLRAPAHMNCEGELTLELTDAYDRTLYRLVVTLIDDDTLAIGCIQGPSGEDAREVVRELTKNMHGMRPKQLMLVLAYAFAGQCGLRRILAVGNVAHPLLGRARLFSDYDAYWLEQGGVAIDDGWFLMPATLHHRTEAELESKRRALFRRARNYAGTQ
;
A
#
# COMPACT_ATOMS: atom_id res chain seq x y z
N MET A 1 49.20 -3.29 -27.77
CA MET A 1 48.38 -4.21 -26.95
C MET A 1 47.08 -3.48 -26.58
N SER A 2 46.12 -3.11 -27.45
CA SER A 2 45.32 -3.86 -28.44
C SER A 2 45.20 -5.35 -28.18
N GLN A 3 44.08 -5.76 -27.56
CA GLN A 3 43.23 -6.90 -27.92
C GLN A 3 42.20 -7.15 -26.80
N SER A 4 40.96 -6.68 -26.98
CA SER A 4 39.78 -7.13 -26.22
C SER A 4 38.46 -6.54 -26.79
N SER A 5 38.52 -5.40 -27.50
CA SER A 5 37.33 -4.76 -28.10
C SER A 5 36.84 -5.37 -29.43
N ALA A 6 37.50 -6.38 -29.98
CA ALA A 6 37.18 -6.91 -31.31
C ALA A 6 36.12 -8.04 -31.31
N GLY A 7 35.80 -8.64 -30.15
CA GLY A 7 34.85 -9.75 -30.07
C GLY A 7 33.38 -9.34 -30.05
N TRP A 8 33.05 -8.17 -29.50
CA TRP A 8 31.66 -7.75 -29.28
C TRP A 8 31.02 -7.01 -30.45
N ARG A 9 31.82 -6.41 -31.36
CA ARG A 9 31.29 -5.77 -32.58
C ARG A 9 30.88 -6.78 -33.65
N ALA A 10 31.50 -7.95 -33.70
CA ALA A 10 31.24 -8.95 -34.75
C ALA A 10 29.90 -9.71 -34.59
N LEU A 11 29.26 -9.65 -33.42
CA LEU A 11 27.97 -10.33 -33.17
C LEU A 11 26.74 -9.46 -33.47
N ASN A 12 26.89 -8.12 -33.52
CA ASN A 12 25.77 -7.21 -33.82
C ASN A 12 25.54 -6.97 -35.32
N GLU A 13 26.48 -7.35 -36.19
CA GLU A 13 26.40 -7.03 -37.62
C GLU A 13 25.66 -8.08 -38.48
N ARG A 14 25.22 -9.21 -37.91
CA ARG A 14 24.58 -10.29 -38.69
C ARG A 14 23.06 -10.25 -38.79
N ASN A 15 22.37 -9.30 -38.14
CA ASN A 15 20.90 -9.24 -38.14
C ASN A 15 20.30 -7.85 -38.42
N LEU A 16 21.06 -6.92 -39.00
CA LEU A 16 20.51 -5.62 -39.42
C LEU A 16 19.91 -5.74 -40.82
N GLN A 17 18.59 -5.58 -40.93
CA GLN A 17 17.98 -5.18 -42.20
C GLN A 17 18.34 -3.70 -42.48
N PRO A 18 18.47 -3.28 -43.74
CA PRO A 18 18.90 -1.92 -44.06
C PRO A 18 17.81 -0.91 -43.63
N GLY A 19 18.10 -0.06 -42.63
CA GLY A 19 17.25 1.09 -42.28
C GLY A 19 16.94 1.34 -40.80
N GLU A 20 17.40 0.50 -39.86
CA GLU A 20 17.20 0.74 -38.42
C GLU A 20 18.47 1.30 -37.77
N GLU A 21 18.36 2.51 -37.19
CA GLU A 21 19.39 3.02 -36.27
C GLU A 21 19.40 2.17 -34.98
N PRO A 22 20.57 1.90 -34.40
CA PRO A 22 20.68 1.13 -33.18
C PRO A 22 20.01 1.88 -32.02
N LEU A 23 19.00 1.26 -31.41
CA LEU A 23 18.37 1.75 -30.19
C LEU A 23 19.42 1.88 -29.09
N ASP A 24 19.47 3.08 -28.52
CA ASP A 24 20.42 3.55 -27.53
C ASP A 24 20.46 2.63 -26.29
N ALA A 25 21.57 1.91 -26.12
CA ALA A 25 21.79 0.93 -25.06
C ALA A 25 21.76 1.57 -23.65
N ASP A 26 21.91 2.90 -23.56
CA ASP A 26 21.83 3.64 -22.29
C ASP A 26 20.39 3.77 -21.77
N LEU A 27 19.37 3.67 -22.64
CA LEU A 27 17.95 3.68 -22.25
C LEU A 27 17.51 2.35 -21.59
N VAL A 28 18.19 1.26 -21.94
CA VAL A 28 17.91 -0.14 -21.53
C VAL A 28 18.40 -0.41 -20.10
N PHE A 29 19.40 0.34 -19.62
CA PHE A 29 19.91 0.26 -18.25
C PHE A 29 19.04 1.03 -17.24
N ALA A 30 18.28 2.04 -17.69
CA ALA A 30 17.48 2.89 -16.82
C ALA A 30 16.19 2.21 -16.29
N ALA A 31 15.58 1.28 -17.03
CA ALA A 31 14.32 0.65 -16.63
C ALA A 31 14.48 -0.40 -15.52
N SER A 32 15.58 -1.15 -15.52
CA SER A 32 16.00 -2.02 -14.41
C SER A 32 16.63 -1.19 -13.28
N GLY A 33 17.35 -0.12 -13.65
CA GLY A 33 17.94 0.86 -12.76
C GLY A 33 16.93 1.62 -11.91
N CYS A 34 15.78 2.06 -12.41
CA CYS A 34 14.81 2.86 -11.63
C CYS A 34 14.02 2.03 -10.60
N ALA A 35 13.65 0.78 -10.89
CA ALA A 35 13.03 -0.10 -9.89
C ALA A 35 14.06 -0.51 -8.81
N TYR A 36 15.28 -0.85 -9.24
CA TYR A 36 16.37 -1.21 -8.35
C TYR A 36 16.95 -0.02 -7.59
N ALA A 37 16.94 1.19 -8.15
CA ALA A 37 17.34 2.43 -7.51
C ALA A 37 16.21 2.99 -6.65
N ALA A 38 14.93 2.82 -6.98
CA ALA A 38 13.84 3.10 -6.05
C ALA A 38 13.87 2.10 -4.89
N GLN A 39 14.07 0.81 -5.15
CA GLN A 39 14.27 -0.20 -4.11
C GLN A 39 15.53 0.08 -3.28
N ARG A 40 16.68 0.38 -3.89
CA ARG A 40 17.93 0.72 -3.18
C ARG A 40 17.91 2.10 -2.55
N SER A 41 17.17 3.06 -3.09
CA SER A 41 17.00 4.39 -2.48
C SER A 41 15.99 4.30 -1.36
N LEU A 42 14.95 3.46 -1.45
CA LEU A 42 14.08 3.17 -0.32
C LEU A 42 14.80 2.32 0.73
N GLU A 43 15.56 1.31 0.33
CA GLU A 43 16.45 0.54 1.21
C GLU A 43 17.54 1.43 1.80
N ARG A 44 18.12 2.39 1.05
CA ARG A 44 19.12 3.34 1.55
C ARG A 44 18.51 4.44 2.40
N GLU A 45 17.32 4.95 2.10
CA GLU A 45 16.58 5.94 2.89
C GLU A 45 16.06 5.28 4.17
N LEU A 46 15.57 4.04 4.10
CA LEU A 46 15.20 3.22 5.26
C LEU A 46 16.44 2.70 6.03
N GLN A 47 17.59 2.51 5.37
CA GLN A 47 18.90 2.30 6.02
C GLN A 47 19.56 3.61 6.48
N TRP A 48 19.13 4.79 5.97
CA TRP A 48 19.48 6.14 6.41
C TRP A 48 18.53 6.66 7.50
N VAL A 49 17.40 5.98 7.70
CA VAL A 49 16.87 5.72 9.06
C VAL A 49 17.82 4.74 9.79
N GLY A 50 19.13 4.94 9.60
CA GLY A 50 20.09 4.78 10.65
C GLY A 50 19.64 5.71 11.76
N ILE A 51 19.38 5.09 12.90
CA ILE A 51 19.25 5.70 14.21
C ILE A 51 20.48 6.60 14.43
N THR A 52 20.43 7.83 13.93
CA THR A 52 21.29 8.93 14.35
C THR A 52 20.36 9.94 14.98
N SER A 53 20.09 9.69 16.26
CA SER A 53 19.53 10.61 17.25
C SER A 53 18.68 11.75 16.68
N PRO A 54 17.34 11.61 16.58
CA PRO A 54 16.50 12.79 16.57
C PRO A 54 16.89 13.63 17.80
N GLN A 55 17.14 14.92 17.61
CA GLN A 55 17.34 15.81 18.77
C GLN A 55 16.01 15.90 19.52
N VAL A 56 15.92 15.11 20.59
CA VAL A 56 14.81 15.09 21.52
C VAL A 56 14.99 16.25 22.51
N THR A 57 14.23 17.33 22.34
CA THR A 57 13.90 18.24 23.45
C THR A 57 12.53 17.86 23.99
N GLY A 58 12.50 16.87 24.88
CA GLY A 58 11.27 16.42 25.52
C GLY A 58 11.56 15.39 26.61
N ARG A 59 11.10 15.67 27.84
CA ARG A 59 11.35 14.82 29.00
C ARG A 59 10.62 13.49 28.83
N ARG A 60 11.36 12.38 28.89
CA ARG A 60 10.79 11.02 28.91
C ARG A 60 10.05 10.83 30.23
N GLU A 61 8.73 10.84 30.21
CA GLU A 61 7.93 10.47 31.39
C GLU A 61 7.79 8.95 31.49
N LEU A 62 7.90 8.46 32.73
CA LEU A 62 7.81 7.06 33.12
C LEU A 62 6.43 6.46 32.82
N PRO A 63 6.33 5.12 32.68
CA PRO A 63 5.06 4.47 32.38
C PRO A 63 4.05 4.71 33.51
N ALA A 64 2.86 5.19 33.17
CA ALA A 64 1.75 5.26 34.10
C ALA A 64 1.37 3.83 34.51
N THR A 65 1.58 3.51 35.79
CA THR A 65 1.17 2.27 36.45
C THR A 65 -0.34 2.07 36.43
N ASP A 66 -0.73 0.85 36.05
CA ASP A 66 -1.85 0.05 36.55
C ASP A 66 -3.08 0.80 37.08
N GLY A 67 -3.99 1.11 36.15
CA GLY A 67 -5.42 1.21 36.46
C GLY A 67 -6.14 -0.01 35.90
N GLN A 68 -6.67 -0.87 36.78
CA GLN A 68 -7.52 -2.01 36.43
C GLN A 68 -8.50 -1.63 35.29
N PRO A 69 -8.48 -2.33 34.13
CA PRO A 69 -9.37 -2.05 33.02
C PRO A 69 -10.76 -2.61 33.33
N GLY A 70 -11.52 -1.95 34.20
CA GLY A 70 -12.92 -2.29 34.46
C GLY A 70 -13.87 -1.77 33.36
N LEU A 71 -15.15 -1.59 33.73
CA LEU A 71 -16.19 -0.91 32.93
C LEU A 71 -15.77 0.49 32.43
N SER A 72 -14.71 1.07 33.00
CA SER A 72 -14.16 2.37 32.60
C SER A 72 -13.66 2.41 31.15
N LEU A 73 -13.20 1.29 30.58
CA LEU A 73 -12.81 1.25 29.16
C LEU A 73 -14.01 1.33 28.23
N TRP A 74 -15.09 0.62 28.58
CA TRP A 74 -16.34 0.64 27.83
C TRP A 74 -17.00 2.01 27.87
N TRP A 75 -16.99 2.66 29.04
CA TRP A 75 -17.49 4.02 29.16
C TRP A 75 -16.66 4.99 28.31
N ARG A 76 -15.32 4.91 28.41
CA ARG A 76 -14.42 5.74 27.60
C ARG A 76 -14.58 5.53 26.10
N SER A 77 -14.88 4.32 25.63
CA SER A 77 -15.09 4.05 24.21
C SER A 77 -16.44 4.56 23.67
N LEU A 78 -17.37 4.91 24.55
CA LEU A 78 -18.65 5.56 24.23
C LEU A 78 -18.56 7.09 24.29
N CYS A 79 -17.68 7.62 25.14
CA CYS A 79 -17.51 9.05 25.33
C CYS A 79 -16.48 9.66 24.36
N GLY A 80 -16.58 10.97 24.11
CA GLY A 80 -15.56 11.70 23.35
C GLY A 80 -15.41 11.29 21.88
N ARG A 81 -16.45 10.68 21.29
CA ARG A 81 -16.45 10.21 19.90
C ARG A 81 -16.64 11.38 18.94
N THR A 82 -15.53 11.92 18.44
CA THR A 82 -15.54 13.01 17.43
C THR A 82 -15.88 12.51 16.02
N ASP A 83 -15.91 11.18 15.80
CA ASP A 83 -16.31 10.56 14.53
C ASP A 83 -17.83 10.33 14.41
N TRP A 84 -18.60 10.68 15.44
CA TRP A 84 -20.06 10.57 15.46
C TRP A 84 -20.73 11.90 15.10
N SER A 85 -21.99 11.81 14.67
CA SER A 85 -22.79 12.98 14.27
C SER A 85 -23.10 13.89 15.46
N ASP A 86 -23.04 15.21 15.25
CA ASP A 86 -23.45 16.22 16.25
C ASP A 86 -24.98 16.23 16.49
N ASP A 87 -25.77 15.74 15.53
CA ASP A 87 -27.22 15.56 15.70
C ASP A 87 -27.54 14.51 16.80
N PRO A 88 -28.29 14.86 17.86
CA PRO A 88 -28.54 13.98 19.00
C PRO A 88 -29.22 12.65 18.64
N GLY A 89 -30.13 12.66 17.67
CA GLY A 89 -30.85 11.46 17.25
C GLY A 89 -29.93 10.47 16.53
N ARG A 90 -29.11 10.97 15.60
CA ARG A 90 -28.09 10.18 14.91
C ARG A 90 -27.00 9.70 15.86
N LEU A 91 -26.58 10.54 16.82
CA LEU A 91 -25.62 10.16 17.86
C LEU A 91 -26.12 8.95 18.66
N ALA A 92 -27.35 9.02 19.18
CA ALA A 92 -27.96 7.92 19.93
C ALA A 92 -28.05 6.63 19.09
N LEU A 93 -28.39 6.76 17.81
CA LEU A 93 -28.43 5.61 16.88
C LEU A 93 -27.04 5.01 16.64
N MET A 94 -26.00 5.84 16.49
CA MET A 94 -24.61 5.39 16.31
C MET A 94 -24.10 4.70 17.58
N ALA A 95 -24.31 5.29 18.75
CA ALA A 95 -23.97 4.71 20.04
C ALA A 95 -24.69 3.37 20.28
N GLY A 96 -26.00 3.30 20.01
CA GLY A 96 -26.77 2.06 20.11
C GLY A 96 -26.26 0.97 19.16
N LYS A 97 -25.94 1.32 17.90
CA LYS A 97 -25.34 0.39 16.93
C LYS A 97 -23.97 -0.11 17.39
N TYR A 98 -23.14 0.76 17.95
CA TYR A 98 -21.83 0.39 18.50
C TYR A 98 -22.02 -0.59 19.68
N LEU A 99 -22.87 -0.27 20.64
CA LEU A 99 -23.18 -1.12 21.79
C LEU A 99 -23.65 -2.52 21.38
N VAL A 100 -24.63 -2.61 20.47
CA VAL A 100 -25.13 -3.91 19.97
C VAL A 100 -24.01 -4.73 19.33
N ARG A 101 -23.09 -4.10 18.57
CA ARG A 101 -21.97 -4.81 17.95
C ARG A 101 -20.92 -5.26 18.97
N ALA A 102 -20.60 -4.40 19.94
CA ALA A 102 -19.65 -4.68 21.00
C ALA A 102 -20.14 -5.80 21.92
N LEU A 103 -21.44 -5.79 22.28
CA LEU A 103 -22.10 -6.86 23.05
C LEU A 103 -22.18 -8.20 22.31
N GLY A 104 -22.02 -8.21 20.98
CA GLY A 104 -21.90 -9.45 20.20
C GLY A 104 -20.56 -10.16 20.33
N MET A 105 -19.54 -9.54 20.94
CA MET A 105 -18.22 -10.12 21.17
C MET A 105 -17.50 -9.50 22.39
N PRO A 106 -18.14 -9.46 23.58
CA PRO A 106 -17.79 -8.54 24.66
C PRO A 106 -16.38 -8.80 25.22
N VAL A 107 -15.99 -10.06 25.40
CA VAL A 107 -14.66 -10.42 25.91
C VAL A 107 -13.55 -9.96 24.95
N ARG A 108 -13.69 -10.26 23.66
CA ARG A 108 -12.72 -9.89 22.64
C ARG A 108 -12.66 -8.37 22.43
N HIS A 109 -13.81 -7.71 22.43
CA HIS A 109 -13.89 -6.26 22.33
C HIS A 109 -13.20 -5.58 23.52
N HIS A 110 -13.47 -6.07 24.74
CA HIS A 110 -12.82 -5.56 25.94
C HIS A 110 -11.30 -5.72 25.91
N GLN A 111 -10.80 -6.90 25.52
CA GLN A 111 -9.36 -7.15 25.35
C GLN A 111 -8.72 -6.20 24.34
N TYR A 112 -9.44 -5.88 23.27
CA TYR A 112 -8.97 -4.92 22.28
C TYR A 112 -8.94 -3.48 22.80
N LEU A 113 -9.97 -3.04 23.54
CA LEU A 113 -9.93 -1.74 24.22
C LEU A 113 -8.78 -1.65 25.21
N ALA A 114 -8.49 -2.74 25.94
CA ALA A 114 -7.35 -2.82 26.84
C ALA A 114 -6.02 -2.73 26.06
N PHE A 115 -5.91 -3.38 24.91
CA PHE A 115 -4.77 -3.24 24.00
C PHE A 115 -4.58 -1.79 23.56
N LEU A 116 -5.62 -1.10 23.08
CA LEU A 116 -5.52 0.31 22.67
C LEU A 116 -5.13 1.23 23.83
N ALA A 117 -5.56 0.93 25.05
CA ALA A 117 -5.20 1.69 26.24
C ALA A 117 -3.79 1.39 26.79
N SER A 118 -3.15 0.31 26.33
CA SER A 118 -1.90 -0.22 26.90
C SER A 118 -0.65 0.60 26.55
N HIS A 119 -0.70 1.39 25.47
CA HIS A 119 0.46 2.13 24.97
C HIS A 119 0.10 3.59 24.63
N PRO A 120 0.92 4.60 25.02
CA PRO A 120 0.64 6.01 24.73
C PRO A 120 0.39 6.29 23.24
N SER A 121 1.21 5.73 22.35
CA SER A 121 1.04 5.90 20.90
C SER A 121 -0.29 5.38 20.38
N LEU A 122 -0.83 4.28 20.93
CA LEU A 122 -2.15 3.77 20.54
C LEU A 122 -3.27 4.67 21.03
N ARG A 123 -3.13 5.27 22.22
CA ARG A 123 -4.09 6.27 22.71
C ARG A 123 -4.09 7.50 21.81
N ALA A 124 -2.92 7.98 21.40
CA ALA A 124 -2.80 9.08 20.43
C ALA A 124 -3.42 8.73 19.07
N CYS A 125 -3.26 7.48 18.59
CA CYS A 125 -3.97 7.02 17.38
C CYS A 125 -5.49 7.06 17.54
N VAL A 126 -6.00 6.65 18.70
CA VAL A 126 -7.44 6.70 19.00
C VAL A 126 -7.95 8.13 19.06
N GLU A 127 -7.16 9.06 19.59
CA GLU A 127 -7.52 10.49 19.61
C GLU A 127 -7.56 11.08 18.20
N ALA A 128 -6.59 10.74 17.35
CA ALA A 128 -6.55 11.15 15.95
C ALA A 128 -7.66 10.48 15.10
N ASP A 129 -8.01 9.23 15.42
CA ASP A 129 -8.98 8.42 14.69
C ASP A 129 -9.83 7.55 15.64
N PRO A 130 -10.88 8.12 16.26
CA PRO A 130 -11.71 7.39 17.23
C PRO A 130 -12.43 6.19 16.64
N ARG A 131 -12.55 6.12 15.32
CA ARG A 131 -13.14 4.97 14.63
C ARG A 131 -12.30 3.70 14.80
N LEU A 132 -11.04 3.82 15.20
CA LEU A 132 -10.18 2.69 15.57
C LEU A 132 -10.78 1.85 16.71
N LEU A 133 -11.55 2.46 17.62
CA LEU A 133 -12.24 1.78 18.73
C LEU A 133 -13.22 0.71 18.26
N GLU A 134 -13.83 0.91 17.08
CA GLU A 134 -14.84 0.00 16.54
C GLU A 134 -14.53 -0.52 15.13
N ARG A 135 -13.30 -0.33 14.63
CA ARG A 135 -12.90 -0.65 13.25
C ARG A 135 -13.28 -2.06 12.81
N HIS A 136 -12.98 -3.03 13.66
CA HIS A 136 -13.25 -4.45 13.46
C HIS A 136 -14.75 -4.81 13.39
N HIS A 137 -15.65 -3.93 13.82
CA HIS A 137 -17.09 -4.11 13.69
C HIS A 137 -17.63 -3.78 12.29
N HIS A 138 -16.81 -3.14 11.45
CA HIS A 138 -17.16 -2.77 10.08
C HIS A 138 -16.55 -3.74 9.07
N ARG A 139 -16.98 -3.66 7.80
CA ARG A 139 -16.27 -4.37 6.72
C ARG A 139 -14.86 -3.79 6.66
N PHE A 140 -13.87 -4.66 6.56
CA PHE A 140 -12.46 -4.29 6.67
C PHE A 140 -11.62 -5.29 5.87
N VAL A 141 -10.86 -4.78 4.91
CA VAL A 141 -9.94 -5.44 3.97
C VAL A 141 -10.58 -6.54 3.10
N ASN A 142 -11.18 -7.56 3.72
CA ASN A 142 -11.90 -8.63 3.06
C ASN A 142 -13.31 -8.76 3.66
N ARG A 143 -14.35 -8.63 2.84
CA ARG A 143 -15.75 -8.69 3.28
C ARG A 143 -16.16 -10.05 3.82
N ARG A 144 -15.44 -11.13 3.45
CA ARG A 144 -15.70 -12.51 3.87
C ARG A 144 -15.12 -12.81 5.25
N TRP A 145 -14.22 -12.00 5.78
CA TRP A 145 -13.70 -12.17 7.13
C TRP A 145 -14.80 -12.10 8.19
N HIS A 146 -14.72 -13.00 9.17
CA HIS A 146 -15.51 -12.90 10.39
C HIS A 146 -15.00 -11.76 11.27
N ARG A 147 -15.84 -11.32 12.22
CA ARG A 147 -15.50 -10.21 13.13
C ARG A 147 -14.21 -10.48 13.92
N ALA A 148 -13.98 -11.74 14.29
CA ALA A 148 -12.79 -12.14 15.02
C ALA A 148 -11.50 -11.99 14.20
N ASP A 149 -11.55 -12.28 12.88
CA ASP A 149 -10.39 -12.15 12.00
C ASP A 149 -10.06 -10.68 11.74
N ARG A 150 -11.10 -9.85 11.55
CA ARG A 150 -10.92 -8.38 11.44
C ARG A 150 -10.26 -7.81 12.69
N LEU A 151 -10.73 -8.22 13.87
CA LEU A 151 -10.14 -7.79 15.13
C LEU A 151 -8.66 -8.18 15.22
N ARG A 152 -8.36 -9.45 14.93
CA ARG A 152 -6.98 -9.96 14.98
C ARG A 152 -6.07 -9.22 14.00
N ALA A 153 -6.54 -8.96 12.78
CA ALA A 153 -5.79 -8.23 11.77
C ALA A 153 -5.48 -6.78 12.19
N VAL A 154 -6.48 -6.03 12.67
CA VAL A 154 -6.26 -4.65 13.15
C VAL A 154 -5.31 -4.64 14.34
N GLN A 155 -5.55 -5.49 15.34
CA GLN A 155 -4.67 -5.57 16.52
C GLN A 155 -3.23 -5.97 16.15
N THR A 156 -3.08 -6.95 15.25
CA THR A 156 -1.75 -7.40 14.78
C THR A 156 -1.03 -6.30 14.03
N HIS A 157 -1.71 -5.56 13.17
CA HIS A 157 -1.12 -4.46 12.45
C HIS A 157 -0.45 -3.45 13.38
N TYR A 158 -1.21 -2.90 14.34
CA TYR A 158 -0.66 -1.91 15.26
C TYR A 158 0.41 -2.49 16.19
N ARG A 159 0.25 -3.74 16.66
CA ARG A 159 1.27 -4.42 17.46
C ARG A 159 2.59 -4.52 16.69
N LEU A 160 2.56 -5.01 15.46
CA LEU A 160 3.75 -5.17 14.63
C LEU A 160 4.42 -3.85 14.29
N LEU A 161 3.64 -2.79 14.05
CA LEU A 161 4.22 -1.47 13.82
C LEU A 161 4.90 -0.92 15.08
N LEU A 162 4.31 -1.08 16.27
CA LEU A 162 4.99 -0.69 17.53
C LEU A 162 6.27 -1.48 17.79
N GLU A 163 6.32 -2.75 17.38
CA GLU A 163 7.51 -3.60 17.54
C GLU A 163 8.61 -3.28 16.51
N ARG A 164 8.23 -2.92 15.28
CA ARG A 164 9.16 -2.84 14.13
C ARG A 164 9.52 -1.42 13.72
N TRP A 165 8.72 -0.41 14.08
CA TRP A 165 8.97 0.99 13.70
C TRP A 165 9.53 1.81 14.86
N SER A 166 10.25 2.89 14.53
CA SER A 166 10.55 3.96 15.47
C SER A 166 9.25 4.67 15.90
N ALA A 167 9.25 5.21 17.13
CA ALA A 167 8.14 6.01 17.64
C ALA A 167 7.82 7.21 16.72
N ASP A 168 8.84 7.90 16.19
CA ASP A 168 8.68 9.08 15.34
C ASP A 168 7.96 8.75 14.03
N LEU A 169 8.34 7.65 13.36
CA LEU A 169 7.65 7.20 12.15
C LEU A 169 6.18 6.86 12.43
N PHE A 170 5.92 6.15 13.53
CA PHE A 170 4.57 5.78 13.93
C PHE A 170 3.72 7.03 14.23
N GLU A 171 4.26 7.99 14.98
CA GLU A 171 3.59 9.25 15.28
C GLU A 171 3.35 10.09 14.02
N GLY A 172 4.35 10.21 13.14
CA GLY A 172 4.23 10.90 11.86
C GLY A 172 3.08 10.35 11.01
N VAL A 173 2.97 9.03 10.92
CA VAL A 173 1.90 8.38 10.14
C VAL A 173 0.53 8.52 10.81
N TYR A 174 0.40 8.14 12.09
CA TYR A 174 -0.91 7.91 12.72
C TYR A 174 -1.43 9.05 13.60
N VAL A 175 -0.57 9.96 14.02
CA VAL A 175 -0.96 11.13 14.83
C VAL A 175 -0.91 12.39 13.98
N GLN A 176 0.17 12.58 13.23
CA GLN A 176 0.34 13.73 12.33
C GLN A 176 -0.31 13.51 10.95
N GLY A 177 -0.64 12.25 10.62
CA GLY A 177 -1.40 11.87 9.43
C GLY A 177 -0.57 11.69 8.15
N ARG A 178 0.76 11.91 8.21
CA ARG A 178 1.69 11.71 7.10
C ARG A 178 3.14 11.59 7.56
N ALA A 179 3.85 10.59 7.05
CA ALA A 179 5.31 10.55 7.03
C ALA A 179 5.81 10.53 5.58
N THR A 180 6.71 11.44 5.21
CA THR A 180 7.34 11.47 3.88
C THR A 180 8.55 10.56 3.85
N LEU A 181 8.57 9.59 2.93
CA LEU A 181 9.70 8.67 2.76
C LEU A 181 10.75 9.20 1.79
N GLY A 182 10.38 10.12 0.90
CA GLY A 182 11.31 10.74 -0.04
C GLY A 182 10.62 11.22 -1.31
N PHE A 183 11.44 11.66 -2.27
CA PHE A 183 11.01 12.15 -3.58
C PHE A 183 11.75 11.41 -4.69
N ILE A 184 11.06 11.20 -5.80
CA ILE A 184 11.60 10.54 -7.00
C ILE A 184 11.58 11.56 -8.14
N THR A 185 12.77 11.92 -8.64
CA THR A 185 12.89 12.79 -9.81
C THR A 185 12.55 12.03 -11.08
N LEU A 186 11.67 12.59 -11.90
CA LEU A 186 11.22 12.05 -13.18
C LEU A 186 12.10 12.55 -14.35
N LYS A 187 11.90 11.96 -15.53
CA LYS A 187 12.67 12.29 -16.75
C LYS A 187 12.61 13.77 -17.14
N ASP A 188 11.49 14.44 -16.90
CA ASP A 188 11.30 15.86 -17.23
C ASP A 188 11.78 16.81 -16.12
N GLY A 189 12.41 16.28 -15.07
CA GLY A 189 12.88 17.03 -13.91
C GLY A 189 11.81 17.31 -12.85
N SER A 190 10.55 16.92 -13.08
CA SER A 190 9.52 17.00 -12.05
C SER A 190 9.74 15.95 -10.95
N GLU A 191 9.15 16.16 -9.77
CA GLU A 191 9.28 15.25 -8.64
C GLU A 191 7.95 14.58 -8.29
N VAL A 192 8.05 13.33 -7.86
CA VAL A 192 6.96 12.56 -7.27
C VAL A 192 7.29 12.29 -5.80
N GLY A 193 6.42 12.72 -4.89
CA GLY A 193 6.53 12.45 -3.47
C GLY A 193 6.05 11.05 -3.11
N LEU A 194 6.75 10.37 -2.19
CA LEU A 194 6.32 9.11 -1.60
C LEU A 194 6.04 9.30 -0.12
N HIS A 195 4.84 8.93 0.31
CA HIS A 195 4.36 9.13 1.67
C HIS A 195 3.71 7.87 2.25
N LEU A 196 3.84 7.72 3.57
CA LEU A 196 3.01 6.83 4.39
C LEU A 196 1.93 7.64 5.09
N ARG A 197 0.70 7.14 5.11
CA ARG A 197 -0.43 7.82 5.74
C ARG A 197 -1.29 6.85 6.53
N ALA A 198 -1.88 7.38 7.60
CA ALA A 198 -3.00 6.73 8.25
C ALA A 198 -4.14 6.44 7.25
N PRO A 199 -5.04 5.50 7.57
CA PRO A 199 -6.22 5.25 6.75
C PRO A 199 -7.04 6.53 6.60
N ALA A 200 -7.57 6.75 5.39
CA ALA A 200 -8.55 7.81 5.21
C ALA A 200 -9.77 7.59 6.13
N HIS A 201 -10.46 8.68 6.48
CA HIS A 201 -11.65 8.60 7.32
C HIS A 201 -12.67 7.60 6.75
N MET A 202 -13.19 6.72 7.61
CA MET A 202 -14.10 5.61 7.26
C MET A 202 -13.58 4.62 6.21
N ASN A 203 -12.27 4.62 5.94
CA ASN A 203 -11.67 3.63 5.05
C ASN A 203 -11.94 2.21 5.56
N CYS A 204 -12.15 1.32 4.61
CA CYS A 204 -12.39 -0.10 4.87
C CYS A 204 -11.39 -1.00 4.16
N GLU A 205 -10.41 -0.43 3.46
CA GLU A 205 -9.47 -1.16 2.61
C GLU A 205 -8.17 -1.52 3.35
N GLY A 206 -7.88 -0.93 4.50
CA GLY A 206 -6.72 -1.31 5.33
C GLY A 206 -6.31 -0.26 6.34
N GLU A 207 -5.10 -0.40 6.91
CA GLU A 207 -4.61 0.38 8.06
C GLU A 207 -3.40 1.27 7.76
N LEU A 208 -2.79 1.13 6.58
CA LEU A 208 -1.67 1.94 6.15
C LEU A 208 -1.80 2.24 4.66
N THR A 209 -1.58 3.50 4.28
CA THR A 209 -1.60 3.93 2.87
C THR A 209 -0.19 4.32 2.43
N LEU A 210 0.31 3.69 1.37
CA LEU A 210 1.42 4.20 0.58
C LEU A 210 0.83 5.13 -0.48
N GLU A 211 1.24 6.39 -0.49
CA GLU A 211 0.72 7.43 -1.36
C GLU A 211 1.83 8.00 -2.23
N LEU A 212 1.57 8.11 -3.54
CA LEU A 212 2.37 8.91 -4.46
C LEU A 212 1.66 10.22 -4.76
N THR A 213 2.40 11.33 -4.72
CA THR A 213 1.91 12.68 -5.04
C THR A 213 2.74 13.33 -6.12
N ASP A 214 2.17 14.30 -6.83
CA ASP A 214 2.94 15.20 -7.70
C ASP A 214 3.69 16.27 -6.88
N ALA A 215 4.46 17.11 -7.55
CA ALA A 215 5.17 18.24 -6.93
C ALA A 215 4.25 19.27 -6.24
N TYR A 216 2.94 19.21 -6.45
CA TYR A 216 1.93 20.06 -5.83
C TYR A 216 1.17 19.34 -4.70
N ASP A 217 1.67 18.20 -4.23
CA ASP A 217 1.08 17.34 -3.19
C ASP A 217 -0.30 16.77 -3.58
N ARG A 218 -0.61 16.69 -4.87
CA ARG A 218 -1.85 16.05 -5.36
C ARG A 218 -1.63 14.55 -5.46
N THR A 219 -2.53 13.78 -4.86
CA THR A 219 -2.49 12.31 -4.93
C THR A 219 -2.57 11.81 -6.38
N LEU A 220 -1.53 11.09 -6.79
CA LEU A 220 -1.47 10.35 -8.06
C LEU A 220 -1.96 8.92 -7.85
N TYR A 221 -1.41 8.23 -6.85
CA TYR A 221 -1.71 6.83 -6.58
C TYR A 221 -1.75 6.54 -5.08
N ARG A 222 -2.56 5.55 -4.72
CA ARG A 222 -2.63 5.00 -3.36
C ARG A 222 -2.61 3.49 -3.40
N LEU A 223 -1.87 2.91 -2.48
CA LEU A 223 -1.87 1.48 -2.16
C LEU A 223 -2.21 1.36 -0.67
N VAL A 224 -3.29 0.65 -0.35
CA VAL A 224 -3.72 0.46 1.04
C VAL A 224 -3.39 -0.96 1.47
N VAL A 225 -2.66 -1.06 2.58
CA VAL A 225 -2.16 -2.31 3.14
C VAL A 225 -2.47 -2.47 4.62
N THR A 226 -2.40 -3.72 5.08
CA THR A 226 -2.52 -4.10 6.50
C THR A 226 -1.56 -5.26 6.77
N LEU A 227 -0.90 -5.25 7.92
CA LEU A 227 -0.10 -6.38 8.39
C LEU A 227 -1.05 -7.29 9.17
N ILE A 228 -1.39 -8.47 8.63
CA ILE A 228 -2.52 -9.27 9.13
C ILE A 228 -2.08 -10.43 10.03
N ASP A 229 -0.81 -10.81 9.94
CA ASP A 229 -0.10 -11.75 10.80
C ASP A 229 1.40 -11.39 10.78
N ASP A 230 2.24 -12.16 11.47
CA ASP A 230 3.68 -11.86 11.63
C ASP A 230 4.47 -11.87 10.32
N ASP A 231 3.93 -12.47 9.24
CA ASP A 231 4.64 -12.75 8.00
C ASP A 231 3.91 -12.25 6.74
N THR A 232 2.67 -11.76 6.88
CA THR A 232 1.78 -11.45 5.75
C THR A 232 1.36 -9.99 5.68
N LEU A 233 1.68 -9.35 4.55
CA LEU A 233 1.12 -8.07 4.14
C LEU A 233 -0.13 -8.31 3.28
N ALA A 234 -1.27 -7.78 3.70
CA ALA A 234 -2.48 -7.77 2.90
C ALA A 234 -2.60 -6.44 2.14
N ILE A 235 -2.79 -6.50 0.83
CA ILE A 235 -3.16 -5.40 -0.05
C ILE A 235 -4.68 -5.40 -0.18
N GLY A 236 -5.32 -4.37 0.37
CA GLY A 236 -6.77 -4.21 0.22
C GLY A 236 -7.17 -3.38 -1.00
N CYS A 237 -6.26 -2.55 -1.51
CA CYS A 237 -6.59 -1.66 -2.62
C CYS A 237 -5.34 -1.08 -3.31
N ILE A 238 -5.42 -0.90 -4.64
CA ILE A 238 -4.54 -0.03 -5.43
C ILE A 238 -5.41 0.87 -6.29
N GLN A 239 -5.39 2.16 -6.00
CA GLN A 239 -6.15 3.20 -6.70
C GLN A 239 -5.21 4.17 -7.39
N GLY A 240 -5.58 4.57 -8.61
CA GLY A 240 -4.91 5.61 -9.38
C GLY A 240 -5.85 6.79 -9.66
N PRO A 241 -5.45 7.69 -10.57
CA PRO A 241 -6.25 8.84 -10.92
C PRO A 241 -7.63 8.43 -11.43
N SER A 242 -8.65 9.22 -11.08
CA SER A 242 -10.03 9.04 -11.52
C SER A 242 -10.57 10.35 -12.09
N GLY A 243 -11.47 10.29 -13.05
CA GLY A 243 -12.03 11.46 -13.74
C GLY A 243 -11.69 11.47 -15.24
N GLU A 244 -12.02 12.56 -15.92
CA GLU A 244 -11.84 12.71 -17.37
C GLU A 244 -10.36 12.69 -17.77
N ASP A 245 -9.51 13.36 -16.99
CA ASP A 245 -8.06 13.47 -17.26
C ASP A 245 -7.25 12.26 -16.80
N ALA A 246 -7.87 11.26 -16.17
CA ALA A 246 -7.15 10.14 -15.55
C ALA A 246 -6.27 9.38 -16.55
N ARG A 247 -6.72 9.22 -17.79
CA ARG A 247 -5.94 8.53 -18.84
C ARG A 247 -4.70 9.33 -19.23
N GLU A 248 -4.83 10.64 -19.31
CA GLU A 248 -3.73 11.53 -19.70
C GLU A 248 -2.69 11.60 -18.60
N VAL A 249 -3.11 11.78 -17.34
CA VAL A 249 -2.23 11.75 -16.16
C VAL A 249 -1.43 10.44 -16.12
N VAL A 250 -2.08 9.29 -16.33
CA VAL A 250 -1.38 7.99 -16.34
C VAL A 250 -0.40 7.88 -17.51
N ARG A 251 -0.75 8.41 -18.69
CA ARG A 251 0.09 8.39 -19.89
C ARG A 251 1.34 9.23 -19.70
N GLU A 252 1.20 10.47 -19.22
CA GLU A 252 2.30 11.38 -18.95
C GLU A 252 3.21 10.83 -17.85
N LEU A 253 2.63 10.38 -16.73
CA LEU A 253 3.39 9.81 -15.64
C LEU A 253 4.17 8.56 -16.09
N THR A 254 3.56 7.68 -16.88
CA THR A 254 4.26 6.51 -17.44
C THR A 254 5.41 6.92 -18.37
N LYS A 255 5.22 7.93 -19.22
CA LYS A 255 6.27 8.47 -20.09
C LYS A 255 7.45 9.01 -19.27
N ASN A 256 7.15 9.74 -18.21
CA ASN A 256 8.13 10.38 -17.34
C ASN A 256 8.82 9.39 -16.38
N MET A 257 8.20 8.24 -16.11
CA MET A 257 8.77 7.10 -15.37
C MET A 257 9.49 6.08 -16.28
N HIS A 258 10.09 6.51 -17.38
CA HIS A 258 10.82 5.64 -18.33
C HIS A 258 9.99 4.45 -18.86
N GLY A 259 8.68 4.62 -18.99
CA GLY A 259 7.76 3.57 -19.44
C GLY A 259 7.26 2.62 -18.35
N MET A 260 7.71 2.77 -17.10
CA MET A 260 7.16 2.03 -15.97
C MET A 260 5.74 2.50 -15.67
N ARG A 261 4.79 1.55 -15.62
CA ARG A 261 3.41 1.86 -15.24
C ARG A 261 3.36 2.23 -13.75
N PRO A 262 2.70 3.34 -13.36
CA PRO A 262 2.63 3.74 -11.95
C PRO A 262 2.03 2.69 -11.01
N LYS A 263 1.01 1.93 -11.45
CA LYS A 263 0.49 0.78 -10.69
C LYS A 263 1.55 -0.28 -10.40
N GLN A 264 2.48 -0.50 -11.34
CA GLN A 264 3.61 -1.42 -11.15
C GLN A 264 4.55 -0.89 -10.06
N LEU A 265 4.87 0.40 -10.08
CA LEU A 265 5.68 1.02 -9.04
C LEU A 265 5.05 0.82 -7.65
N MET A 266 3.74 1.06 -7.51
CA MET A 266 3.05 0.82 -6.24
C MET A 266 3.23 -0.62 -5.75
N LEU A 267 3.15 -1.61 -6.65
CA LEU A 267 3.36 -3.00 -6.29
C LEU A 267 4.82 -3.27 -5.90
N VAL A 268 5.80 -2.72 -6.61
CA VAL A 268 7.22 -2.80 -6.22
C VAL A 268 7.44 -2.20 -4.83
N LEU A 269 6.84 -1.05 -4.54
CA LEU A 269 6.89 -0.42 -3.22
C LEU A 269 6.26 -1.30 -2.14
N ALA A 270 5.16 -2.01 -2.45
CA ALA A 270 4.55 -2.97 -1.53
C ALA A 270 5.52 -4.10 -1.14
N TYR A 271 6.27 -4.62 -2.11
CA TYR A 271 7.26 -5.69 -1.87
C TYR A 271 8.48 -5.18 -1.08
N ALA A 272 8.99 -4.00 -1.44
CA ALA A 272 10.07 -3.38 -0.68
C ALA A 272 9.63 -3.13 0.78
N PHE A 273 8.42 -2.59 0.96
CA PHE A 273 7.83 -2.39 2.29
C PHE A 273 7.66 -3.71 3.06
N ALA A 274 7.15 -4.76 2.42
CA ALA A 274 7.01 -6.08 3.02
C ALA A 274 8.36 -6.63 3.51
N GLY A 275 9.38 -6.59 2.66
CA GLY A 275 10.73 -7.04 2.99
C GLY A 275 11.35 -6.27 4.16
N GLN A 276 11.18 -4.95 4.20
CA GLN A 276 11.65 -4.09 5.30
C GLN A 276 10.92 -4.37 6.61
N CYS A 277 9.64 -4.73 6.53
CA CYS A 277 8.88 -5.18 7.69
C CYS A 277 9.17 -6.65 8.05
N GLY A 278 10.03 -7.38 7.33
CA GLY A 278 10.29 -8.81 7.58
C GLY A 278 9.11 -9.73 7.21
N LEU A 279 8.22 -9.28 6.33
CA LEU A 279 7.05 -10.03 5.85
C LEU A 279 7.43 -10.75 4.55
N ARG A 280 7.22 -12.07 4.49
CA ARG A 280 7.57 -12.88 3.31
C ARG A 280 6.39 -13.18 2.40
N ARG A 281 5.17 -12.91 2.85
CA ARG A 281 3.95 -13.21 2.11
C ARG A 281 3.16 -11.94 1.81
N ILE A 282 2.65 -11.85 0.59
CA ILE A 282 1.74 -10.78 0.19
C ILE A 282 0.44 -11.40 -0.31
N LEU A 283 -0.67 -11.01 0.31
CA LEU A 283 -2.02 -11.34 -0.16
C LEU A 283 -2.66 -10.10 -0.75
N ALA A 284 -3.38 -10.24 -1.85
CA ALA A 284 -4.14 -9.15 -2.45
C ALA A 284 -5.62 -9.51 -2.53
N VAL A 285 -6.51 -8.60 -2.11
CA VAL A 285 -7.95 -8.86 -2.12
C VAL A 285 -8.49 -8.83 -3.56
N GLY A 286 -9.29 -9.83 -3.92
CA GLY A 286 -9.99 -9.89 -5.20
C GLY A 286 -11.32 -9.13 -5.20
N ASN A 287 -11.85 -8.89 -6.40
CA ASN A 287 -13.11 -8.18 -6.64
C ASN A 287 -14.27 -8.76 -5.81
N VAL A 288 -14.38 -10.10 -5.80
CA VAL A 288 -15.47 -10.82 -5.13
C VAL A 288 -15.43 -10.72 -3.61
N ALA A 289 -14.29 -10.34 -3.03
CA ALA A 289 -14.06 -10.22 -1.59
C ALA A 289 -13.87 -8.76 -1.14
N HIS A 290 -13.85 -7.81 -2.07
CA HIS A 290 -13.62 -6.39 -1.79
C HIS A 290 -14.68 -5.81 -0.83
N PRO A 291 -14.29 -5.00 0.18
CA PRO A 291 -15.19 -4.51 1.23
C PRO A 291 -16.31 -3.59 0.68
N LEU A 292 -16.02 -2.86 -0.39
CA LEU A 292 -16.96 -1.97 -1.09
C LEU A 292 -17.88 -2.68 -2.11
N LEU A 293 -17.73 -3.99 -2.31
CA LEU A 293 -18.60 -4.73 -3.23
C LEU A 293 -20.08 -4.57 -2.84
N GLY A 294 -20.89 -4.16 -3.81
CA GLY A 294 -22.33 -3.88 -3.64
C GLY A 294 -22.65 -2.59 -2.89
N ARG A 295 -21.66 -1.74 -2.59
CA ARG A 295 -21.85 -0.42 -1.95
C ARG A 295 -21.33 0.74 -2.79
N ALA A 296 -20.28 0.51 -3.57
CA ALA A 296 -19.73 1.48 -4.49
C ALA A 296 -19.30 0.79 -5.78
N ARG A 297 -19.19 1.58 -6.86
CA ARG A 297 -18.61 1.11 -8.11
C ARG A 297 -17.12 0.86 -7.90
N LEU A 298 -16.66 -0.36 -8.19
CA LEU A 298 -15.24 -0.65 -8.28
C LEU A 298 -14.73 -0.09 -9.60
N PHE A 299 -13.72 0.78 -9.55
CA PHE A 299 -13.15 1.42 -10.74
C PHE A 299 -12.00 0.64 -11.35
N SER A 300 -11.52 -0.41 -10.69
CA SER A 300 -10.43 -1.28 -11.16
C SER A 300 -10.84 -2.75 -11.06
N ASP A 301 -10.47 -3.53 -12.08
CA ASP A 301 -10.53 -4.99 -12.03
C ASP A 301 -9.28 -5.51 -11.32
N TYR A 302 -9.45 -5.85 -10.04
CA TYR A 302 -8.37 -6.33 -9.19
C TYR A 302 -7.91 -7.74 -9.59
N ASP A 303 -8.85 -8.64 -9.86
CA ASP A 303 -8.55 -10.04 -10.19
C ASP A 303 -7.67 -10.12 -11.44
N ALA A 304 -8.04 -9.39 -12.50
CA ALA A 304 -7.24 -9.35 -13.73
C ALA A 304 -5.85 -8.77 -13.51
N TYR A 305 -5.72 -7.75 -12.64
CA TYR A 305 -4.42 -7.16 -12.32
C TYR A 305 -3.56 -8.15 -11.52
N TRP A 306 -4.08 -8.80 -10.49
CA TRP A 306 -3.32 -9.78 -9.70
C TRP A 306 -2.85 -10.96 -10.54
N LEU A 307 -3.72 -11.50 -11.40
CA LEU A 307 -3.37 -12.55 -12.36
C LEU A 307 -2.26 -12.09 -13.33
N GLU A 308 -2.33 -10.85 -13.84
CA GLU A 308 -1.29 -10.31 -14.73
C GLU A 308 0.09 -10.25 -14.04
N GLN A 309 0.11 -10.02 -12.73
CA GLN A 309 1.31 -9.94 -11.90
C GLN A 309 1.78 -11.31 -11.36
N GLY A 310 1.17 -12.41 -11.81
CA GLY A 310 1.51 -13.77 -11.39
C GLY A 310 0.89 -14.19 -10.06
N GLY A 311 -0.09 -13.45 -9.55
CA GLY A 311 -0.86 -13.83 -8.37
C GLY A 311 -1.74 -15.05 -8.65
N VAL A 312 -1.86 -15.93 -7.66
CA VAL A 312 -2.70 -17.15 -7.73
C VAL A 312 -3.91 -16.96 -6.84
N ALA A 313 -5.11 -17.14 -7.38
CA ALA A 313 -6.33 -17.11 -6.59
C ALA A 313 -6.32 -18.24 -5.55
N ILE A 314 -6.60 -17.90 -4.30
CA ILE A 314 -6.73 -18.83 -3.17
C ILE A 314 -8.10 -18.63 -2.50
N ASP A 315 -8.33 -19.35 -1.41
CA ASP A 315 -9.59 -19.31 -0.67
C ASP A 315 -9.98 -17.90 -0.21
N ASP A 316 -11.27 -17.73 0.08
CA ASP A 316 -11.87 -16.48 0.58
C ASP A 316 -11.66 -15.24 -0.31
N GLY A 317 -11.40 -15.46 -1.61
CA GLY A 317 -11.25 -14.39 -2.59
C GLY A 317 -9.98 -13.58 -2.43
N TRP A 318 -8.92 -14.21 -1.91
CA TRP A 318 -7.57 -13.69 -1.89
C TRP A 318 -6.79 -14.13 -3.12
N PHE A 319 -5.76 -13.36 -3.45
CA PHE A 319 -4.69 -13.75 -4.36
C PHE A 319 -3.39 -13.82 -3.58
N LEU A 320 -2.71 -14.96 -3.66
CA LEU A 320 -1.32 -15.08 -3.19
C LEU A 320 -0.41 -14.50 -4.26
N MET A 321 0.32 -13.45 -3.93
CA MET A 321 1.30 -12.85 -4.82
C MET A 321 2.61 -13.67 -4.80
N PRO A 322 3.39 -13.71 -5.90
CA PRO A 322 4.65 -14.45 -5.94
C PRO A 322 5.66 -13.92 -4.91
N ALA A 323 6.60 -14.75 -4.45
CA ALA A 323 7.60 -14.32 -3.46
C ALA A 323 8.52 -13.19 -3.98
N THR A 324 8.75 -13.16 -5.29
CA THR A 324 9.52 -12.13 -5.99
C THR A 324 8.73 -11.67 -7.20
N LEU A 325 8.65 -10.35 -7.42
CA LEU A 325 8.05 -9.82 -8.63
C LEU A 325 8.86 -10.26 -9.85
N HIS A 326 8.22 -10.98 -10.77
CA HIS A 326 8.81 -11.29 -12.06
C HIS A 326 9.01 -9.98 -12.84
N HIS A 327 10.28 -9.61 -13.07
CA HIS A 327 10.62 -8.64 -14.09
C HIS A 327 10.43 -9.30 -15.46
N ARG A 328 9.44 -8.84 -16.23
CA ARG A 328 9.29 -9.28 -17.62
C ARG A 328 10.55 -8.91 -18.38
N THR A 329 11.15 -9.90 -19.02
CA THR A 329 12.33 -9.66 -19.87
C THR A 329 11.90 -9.02 -21.19
N GLU A 330 12.81 -8.32 -21.85
CA GLU A 330 12.57 -7.65 -23.14
C GLU A 330 11.93 -8.59 -24.17
N ALA A 331 12.42 -9.83 -24.22
CA ALA A 331 11.91 -10.89 -25.09
C ALA A 331 10.42 -11.20 -24.86
N GLU A 332 9.95 -11.16 -23.61
CA GLU A 332 8.56 -11.44 -23.25
C GLU A 332 7.63 -10.26 -23.58
N LEU A 333 8.11 -9.02 -23.40
CA LEU A 333 7.39 -7.81 -23.76
C LEU A 333 7.24 -7.67 -25.28
N GLU A 334 8.31 -7.93 -26.03
CA GLU A 334 8.26 -7.98 -27.49
C GLU A 334 7.39 -9.13 -27.99
N SER A 335 7.43 -10.30 -27.35
CA SER A 335 6.57 -11.43 -27.73
C SER A 335 5.09 -11.09 -27.56
N LYS A 336 4.72 -10.43 -26.45
CA LYS A 336 3.34 -9.96 -26.22
C LYS A 336 2.94 -8.87 -27.22
N ARG A 337 3.81 -7.90 -27.52
CA ARG A 337 3.57 -6.87 -28.56
C ARG A 337 3.40 -7.51 -29.95
N ARG A 338 4.30 -8.43 -30.34
CA ARG A 338 4.22 -9.19 -31.59
C ARG A 338 2.93 -10.02 -31.67
N ALA A 339 2.51 -10.64 -30.56
CA ALA A 339 1.26 -11.40 -30.50
C ALA A 339 0.02 -10.51 -30.63
N LEU A 340 0.01 -9.33 -30.02
CA LEU A 340 -1.07 -8.35 -30.16
C LEU A 340 -1.14 -7.79 -31.58
N PHE A 341 0.01 -7.51 -32.20
CA PHE A 341 0.09 -7.05 -33.59
C PHE A 341 -0.39 -8.13 -34.58
N ARG A 342 -0.04 -9.40 -34.34
CA ARG A 342 -0.57 -10.56 -35.11
C ARG A 342 -2.08 -10.68 -34.98
N ARG A 343 -2.63 -10.56 -33.76
CA ARG A 343 -4.09 -10.57 -33.54
C ARG A 343 -4.78 -9.41 -34.25
N ALA A 344 -4.24 -8.20 -34.18
CA ALA A 344 -4.80 -7.04 -34.88
C ALA A 344 -4.81 -7.21 -36.40
N ARG A 345 -3.73 -7.76 -36.99
CA ARG A 345 -3.66 -8.08 -38.42
C ARG A 345 -4.68 -9.14 -38.84
N ASN A 346 -4.88 -10.17 -38.03
CA ASN A 346 -5.85 -11.22 -38.31
C ASN A 346 -7.29 -10.69 -38.26
N TYR A 347 -7.61 -9.77 -37.35
CA TYR A 347 -8.92 -9.11 -37.31
C TYR A 347 -9.14 -8.14 -38.48
N ALA A 348 -8.10 -7.45 -38.95
CA ALA A 348 -8.19 -6.55 -40.10
C ALA A 348 -8.27 -7.28 -41.47
N GLY A 349 -7.87 -8.55 -41.54
CA GLY A 349 -7.95 -9.38 -42.76
C GLY A 349 -9.22 -10.22 -42.89
N THR A 350 -10.21 -10.03 -42.00
CA THR A 350 -11.48 -10.78 -41.99
C THR A 350 -12.70 -9.89 -42.27
N GLN A 351 -12.52 -8.73 -42.92
CA GLN A 351 -13.61 -7.91 -43.47
C GLN A 351 -13.58 -7.89 -44.98
#